data_AF-A0AAJ2LQM0-F1
#
_entry.id   AF-A0AAJ2LQM0-F1
#
_cell.length_a   1.000
_cell.length_b   1.000
_cell.length_c   1.000
_cell.angle_alpha   90.00
_cell.angle_beta   90.00
_cell.angle_gamma   90.00
#
_symmetry.space_group_name_H-M   'P 1'
#
loop_
_entity.id
_entity.type
_entity.pdbx_description
1 polymer ?
#
loop_
_entity_poly.entity_id
_entity_poly.type
_entity_poly.pdbx_seq_one_letter_code
_entity_poly.pdbx_strand_id
1 'polypeptide(L)' 'MSASILVINCGSSSIKYALIADALHPRIHGLAENLGSHDARIKGVTVDGHPLLVDIPFADHAQALQTLLTRIANYIP' A
#
# COMPACT_ATOMS: atom_id res chain seq x y z
N MET A 1 22.20 5.92 7.83
CA MET A 1 20.77 5.55 7.70
C MET A 1 20.32 5.97 6.31
N SER A 2 19.92 5.03 5.47
CA SER A 2 19.25 5.35 4.21
C SER A 2 17.82 5.80 4.54
N ALA A 3 17.38 6.92 3.97
CA ALA A 3 16.03 7.42 4.19
C ALA A 3 15.04 6.55 3.39
N SER A 4 13.96 6.10 4.04
CA SER A 4 12.84 5.46 3.35
C SER A 4 11.79 6.49 2.97
N ILE A 5 11.41 6.52 1.69
CA ILE A 5 10.42 7.44 1.14
C ILE A 5 9.17 6.63 0.78
N LEU A 6 8.03 6.99 1.37
CA LEU A 6 6.72 6.48 0.97
C LEU A 6 6.08 7.47 -0.01
N VAL A 7 5.86 7.02 -1.25
CA VAL A 7 5.17 7.78 -2.29
C VAL A 7 3.72 7.34 -2.33
N ILE A 8 2.79 8.30 -2.30
CA ILE A 8 1.35 8.07 -2.33
C ILE A 8 0.73 8.89 -3.45
N ASN A 9 -0.15 8.27 -4.23
CA ASN A 9 -1.01 8.94 -5.19
C ASN A 9 -2.47 8.54 -4.92
N CYS A 10 -3.28 9.51 -4.52
CA CYS A 10 -4.70 9.30 -4.24
C CYS A 10 -5.54 9.69 -5.45
N GLY A 11 -6.29 8.73 -6.00
CA GLY A 11 -7.40 8.98 -6.92
C GLY A 11 -8.73 9.08 -6.17
N SER A 12 -9.83 9.31 -6.88
CA SER A 12 -11.17 9.43 -6.29
C SER A 12 -11.66 8.15 -5.59
N SER A 13 -11.17 6.98 -6.02
CA SER A 13 -11.54 5.67 -5.48
C SER A 13 -10.35 4.74 -5.29
N SER A 14 -9.13 5.30 -5.19
CA SER A 14 -7.91 4.51 -5.11
C SER A 14 -6.75 5.21 -4.41
N ILE A 15 -5.80 4.41 -3.92
CA ILE A 15 -4.50 4.86 -3.42
C ILE A 15 -3.42 3.98 -4.05
N LYS A 16 -2.58 4.55 -4.91
CA LYS A 16 -1.31 3.91 -5.32
C LYS A 16 -0.24 4.24 -4.29
N TYR A 17 0.57 3.24 -3.94
CA TYR A 17 1.62 3.40 -2.95
C TYR A 17 2.92 2.71 -3.39
N ALA A 18 4.06 3.26 -2.98
CA ALA A 18 5.37 2.64 -3.13
C ALA A 18 6.31 3.08 -1.99
N LEU A 19 6.97 2.12 -1.33
CA LEU A 19 8.03 2.36 -0.36
C LEU A 19 9.40 2.16 -1.03
N ILE A 20 10.21 3.22 -1.02
CA ILE A 20 11.54 3.28 -1.62
C ILE A 20 12.54 3.40 -0.48
N ALA A 21 13.29 2.32 -0.21
CA ALA A 21 14.20 2.23 0.94
C ALA A 21 15.68 2.48 0.58
N ASP A 22 16.09 2.20 -0.66
CA ASP A 22 17.42 2.53 -1.19
C ASP A 22 17.45 2.45 -2.74
N ALA A 23 18.31 3.26 -3.37
CA ALA A 23 18.56 3.38 -4.82
C ALA A 23 17.46 2.82 -5.78
N LEU A 24 16.49 3.68 -6.08
CA LEU A 24 15.58 3.65 -7.26
C LEU A 24 14.63 2.46 -7.44
N HIS A 25 14.68 1.41 -6.60
CA HIS A 25 13.80 0.24 -6.77
C HIS A 25 12.77 0.16 -5.64
N PRO A 26 11.47 0.35 -5.94
CA PRO A 26 10.42 0.20 -4.93
C PRO A 26 10.34 -1.26 -4.49
N ARG A 27 10.56 -1.50 -3.19
CA ARG A 27 10.53 -2.86 -2.62
C ARG A 27 9.12 -3.31 -2.27
N ILE A 28 8.28 -2.35 -1.88
CA ILE A 28 6.88 -2.59 -1.56
C ILE A 28 6.08 -1.61 -2.38
N HIS A 29 5.15 -2.10 -3.21
CA HIS A 29 4.30 -1.22 -4.01
C HIS A 29 2.95 -1.86 -4.28
N GLY A 30 1.96 -1.05 -4.58
CA GLY A 30 0.61 -1.55 -4.85
C GLY A 30 -0.44 -0.46 -5.04
N LEU A 31 -1.68 -0.92 -4.96
CA LEU A 31 -2.89 -0.17 -5.22
C LEU A 31 -3.98 -0.64 -4.25
N ALA A 32 -4.51 0.29 -3.46
CA ALA A 32 -5.84 0.16 -2.91
C ALA A 32 -6.84 0.59 -3.99
N GLU A 33 -7.77 -0.27 -4.38
CA GLU A 33 -8.76 -0.03 -5.44
C GLU A 33 -10.17 -0.29 -4.94
N ASN A 34 -11.16 0.24 -5.68
CA ASN A 34 -12.58 0.14 -5.37
C ASN A 34 -12.96 0.73 -4.01
N LEU A 35 -12.23 1.73 -3.52
CA LEU A 35 -12.50 2.36 -2.22
C LEU A 35 -13.93 2.93 -2.18
N GLY A 36 -14.60 2.74 -1.04
CA GLY A 36 -16.00 3.06 -0.83
C GLY A 36 -17.01 2.05 -1.40
N SER A 37 -16.54 0.96 -2.04
CA SER A 37 -17.41 -0.13 -2.50
C SER A 37 -17.21 -1.42 -1.71
N HIS A 38 -18.15 -2.36 -1.86
CA HIS A 38 -18.03 -3.71 -1.30
C HIS A 38 -16.73 -4.42 -1.73
N ASP A 39 -16.24 -4.12 -2.93
CA ASP A 39 -15.09 -4.80 -3.54
C ASP A 39 -13.76 -4.09 -3.27
N ALA A 40 -13.75 -3.18 -2.30
CA ALA A 40 -12.56 -2.48 -1.84
C ALA A 40 -11.48 -3.47 -1.39
N ARG A 41 -10.28 -3.33 -1.96
CA ARG A 41 -9.15 -4.25 -1.72
C ARG A 41 -7.81 -3.57 -1.92
N ILE A 42 -6.78 -4.13 -1.30
CA ILE A 42 -5.37 -3.76 -1.51
C ILE A 42 -4.70 -4.88 -2.29
N LYS A 43 -4.08 -4.51 -3.41
CA LYS A 43 -3.21 -5.38 -4.22
C LYS A 43 -1.81 -4.82 -4.23
N GLY A 44 -0.81 -5.68 -4.19
CA GLY A 44 0.57 -5.21 -4.27
C GLY A 44 1.59 -6.31 -4.32
N VAL A 45 2.84 -5.93 -4.06
CA VAL A 45 4.00 -6.81 -3.99
C VAL A 45 4.71 -6.52 -2.66
N THR A 46 5.06 -7.56 -1.92
CA THR A 46 5.85 -7.48 -0.67
C THR A 46 7.34 -7.31 -0.99
N VAL A 47 8.16 -7.07 0.03
CA VAL A 47 9.62 -6.91 -0.14
C VAL A 47 10.27 -8.10 -0.84
N ASP A 48 9.75 -9.31 -0.63
CA ASP A 48 10.27 -10.57 -1.16
C ASP A 48 9.75 -10.87 -2.58
N GLY A 49 8.98 -9.95 -3.17
CA GLY A 49 8.38 -10.13 -4.49
C GLY A 49 7.07 -10.93 -4.49
N HIS A 50 6.54 -11.30 -3.32
CA HIS A 50 5.28 -12.06 -3.25
C HIS A 50 4.06 -11.17 -3.47
N PRO A 51 3.00 -11.67 -4.14
CA PRO A 51 1.78 -10.92 -4.31
C PRO A 51 1.05 -10.73 -2.98
N LEU A 52 0.57 -9.51 -2.75
CA LEU A 52 -0.31 -9.14 -1.66
C LEU A 52 -1.73 -8.97 -2.20
N LEU A 53 -2.70 -9.59 -1.53
CA LEU A 53 -4.13 -9.34 -1.73
C LEU A 53 -4.81 -9.26 -0.35
N VAL A 54 -5.53 -8.18 -0.09
CA VAL A 54 -6.21 -7.95 1.19
C VAL A 54 -7.56 -7.31 0.91
N ASP A 55 -8.64 -7.97 1.29
CA ASP A 55 -9.98 -7.39 1.20
C ASP A 55 -10.22 -6.41 2.35
N ILE A 56 -10.75 -5.24 2.01
CA ILE A 56 -11.07 -4.15 2.92
C ILE A 56 -12.46 -3.59 2.56
N PRO A 57 -13.52 -4.42 2.60
CA PRO A 57 -14.83 -4.06 2.05
C PRO A 57 -15.36 -2.76 2.66
N PHE A 58 -15.89 -1.89 1.80
CA PHE A 58 -16.41 -0.56 2.10
C PHE A 58 -15.40 0.42 2.70
N ALA A 59 -14.10 0.09 2.71
CA ALA A 59 -13.09 1.00 3.24
C ALA A 59 -12.98 2.28 2.42
N ASP A 60 -12.92 3.41 3.12
CA ASP A 60 -12.56 4.71 2.56
C ASP A 60 -11.04 4.89 2.48
N HIS A 61 -10.59 6.06 2.01
CA HIS A 61 -9.16 6.38 1.90
C HIS A 61 -8.43 6.35 3.24
N ALA A 62 -9.05 6.81 4.32
CA ALA A 62 -8.42 6.86 5.62
C ALA A 62 -8.21 5.43 6.17
N GLN A 63 -9.22 4.59 6.06
CA GLN A 63 -9.18 3.19 6.47
C GLN A 63 -8.19 2.37 5.60
N ALA A 64 -8.20 2.59 4.29
CA ALA A 64 -7.24 1.96 3.38
C ALA A 64 -5.80 2.39 3.71
N LEU A 65 -5.57 3.69 3.93
CA LEU A 65 -4.26 4.23 4.29
C LEU A 65 -3.79 3.70 5.65
N GLN A 66 -4.67 3.65 6.65
CA GLN A 66 -4.34 3.07 7.96
C GLN A 66 -3.92 1.60 7.84
N THR A 67 -4.64 0.82 7.02
CA THR A 67 -4.31 -0.58 6.75
C THR A 67 -2.93 -0.71 6.10
N LEU A 68 -2.65 0.13 5.09
CA LEU A 68 -1.35 0.18 4.41
C LEU A 68 -0.22 0.54 5.37
N LEU A 69 -0.37 1.61 6.14
CA LEU A 69 0.65 2.09 7.09
C LEU A 69 0.91 1.07 8.19
N THR A 70 -0.13 0.42 8.72
CA THR A 70 0.03 -0.62 9.76
C THR A 70 0.85 -1.79 9.23
N ARG A 71 0.61 -2.21 7.98
CA ARG A 71 1.38 -3.28 7.34
C ARG A 71 2.83 -2.89 7.09
N ILE A 72 3.07 -1.65 6.68
CA ILE A 72 4.43 -1.12 6.47
C ILE A 72 5.16 -0.95 7.81
N ALA A 73 4.50 -0.48 8.86
CA ALA A 73 5.11 -0.25 10.18
C ALA A 73 5.49 -1.56 10.88
N ASN A 74 4.71 -2.62 10.69
CA ASN A 74 5.00 -3.95 11.22
C ASN A 74 6.02 -4.73 10.36
N TYR A 75 6.54 -4.12 9.29
CA TYR A 75 7.61 -4.72 8.51
C TYR A 75 8.92 -4.61 9.28
N ILE A 76 9.48 -5.76 9.67
CA ILE A 76 10.82 -5.89 10.23
C ILE A 76 11.67 -6.56 9.15
N PRO A 77 12.74 -5.90 8.65
CA PRO A 77 13.62 -6.46 7.62
C PRO A 77 14.33 -7.75 8.01
#